data_AF-A0A1I4PVV4-F1
#
_entry.id   AF-A0A1I4PVV4-F1
#
_cell.length_a   1.000
_cell.length_b   1.000
_cell.length_c   1.000
_cell.angle_alpha   90.00
_cell.angle_beta   90.00
_cell.angle_gamma   90.00
#
_symmetry.space_group_name_H-M   'P 1'
#
loop_
_entity.id
_entity.type
_entity.pdbx_description
1 polymer ?
#
loop_
_entity_poly.entity_id
_entity_poly.type
_entity_poly.pdbx_seq_one_letter_code
_entity_poly.pdbx_strand_id
1 'polypeptide(L)'
;MPTEENRPPRMGDGRVFFTFLLKHYGRQESHDETALRVLVLGRDKYGAERETLKGKHLRSWDEGTRIVPKWAYSAALELCLQAGFKPADEDQAIACWKSWRLIQGALLPTDQQLLAFSQAVSLTSEQVRAVQSYADEEK
;
A
#
# COMPACT_ATOMS: atom_id res chain seq x y z
N MET A 1 3.87 17.51 26.34
CA MET A 1 4.23 17.31 24.92
C MET A 1 4.83 15.92 24.81
N PRO A 2 4.16 14.91 24.25
CA PRO A 2 4.80 13.62 24.07
C PRO A 2 5.86 13.75 22.97
N THR A 3 7.10 13.48 23.33
CA THR A 3 8.29 13.42 22.46
C THR A 3 8.13 12.34 21.39
N GLU A 4 8.69 12.60 20.20
CA GLU A 4 8.57 11.74 19.01
C GLU A 4 9.10 10.30 19.21
N GLU A 5 9.81 10.00 20.29
CA GLU A 5 10.46 8.72 20.59
C GLU A 5 9.53 7.54 20.91
N ASN A 6 8.24 7.78 21.21
CA ASN A 6 7.27 6.71 21.47
C ASN A 6 6.30 6.44 20.32
N ARG A 7 6.50 7.08 19.16
CA ARG A 7 5.69 6.73 17.99
C ARG A 7 6.22 5.41 17.41
N PRO A 8 5.35 4.42 17.13
CA PRO A 8 5.77 3.25 16.39
C PRO A 8 6.50 3.72 15.12
N PRO A 9 7.55 3.01 14.68
CA PRO A 9 8.31 3.41 13.51
C PRO A 9 7.33 3.72 12.39
N ARG A 10 7.38 4.94 11.82
CA ARG A 10 6.53 5.34 10.70
C ARG A 10 6.72 4.28 9.62
N MET A 11 5.78 3.33 9.53
CA MET A 11 5.82 2.25 8.54
C MET A 11 5.61 2.93 7.19
N GLY A 12 6.71 3.32 6.56
CA GLY A 12 6.65 4.23 5.42
C GLY A 12 5.73 3.73 4.33
N ASP A 13 4.78 4.58 3.95
CA ASP A 13 4.16 4.79 2.63
C ASP A 13 3.55 3.61 1.87
N GLY A 14 3.62 2.39 2.40
CA GLY A 14 3.08 1.18 1.78
C GLY A 14 3.78 -0.13 2.21
N ARG A 15 4.77 -0.06 3.12
CA ARG A 15 5.39 -1.26 3.72
C ARG A 15 4.39 -2.14 4.45
N VAL A 16 3.41 -1.52 5.11
CA VAL A 16 2.33 -2.21 5.82
C VAL A 16 1.59 -3.23 4.94
N PHE A 17 1.51 -3.00 3.63
CA PHE A 17 0.90 -3.95 2.70
C PHE A 17 1.72 -5.22 2.59
N PHE A 18 3.04 -5.09 2.44
CA PHE A 18 3.93 -6.25 2.37
C PHE A 18 3.96 -7.02 3.69
N THR A 19 4.01 -6.32 4.83
CA THR A 19 3.89 -6.96 6.16
C THR A 19 2.60 -7.76 6.27
N PHE A 20 1.48 -7.16 5.85
CA PHE A 20 0.18 -7.82 5.90
C PHE A 20 0.12 -9.04 4.98
N LEU A 21 0.58 -8.93 3.73
CA LEU A 21 0.59 -10.03 2.77
C LEU A 21 1.47 -11.18 3.27
N LEU A 22 2.65 -10.89 3.80
CA LEU A 22 3.53 -11.91 4.40
C LEU A 22 2.86 -12.60 5.58
N LYS A 23 2.13 -11.88 6.43
CA LYS A 23 1.40 -12.48 7.55
C LYS A 23 0.18 -13.29 7.10
N HIS A 24 -0.53 -12.81 6.10
CA HIS A 24 -1.76 -13.42 5.59
C HIS A 24 -1.45 -14.71 4.80
N TYR A 25 -0.49 -14.63 3.87
CA TYR A 25 -0.13 -15.73 2.98
C TYR A 25 1.02 -16.60 3.51
N GLY A 26 1.95 -16.05 4.31
CA GLY A 26 3.15 -16.77 4.77
C GLY A 26 2.91 -17.99 5.66
N ARG A 27 1.67 -18.20 6.12
CA ARG A 27 1.26 -19.45 6.79
C ARG A 27 0.89 -20.57 5.82
N GLN A 28 0.63 -20.24 4.55
CA GLN A 28 0.07 -21.12 3.52
C GLN A 28 1.01 -21.29 2.32
N GLU A 29 1.86 -20.30 2.05
CA GLU A 29 2.80 -20.28 0.94
C GLU A 29 4.13 -19.64 1.34
N SER A 30 5.18 -19.90 0.57
CA SER A 30 6.49 -19.30 0.77
C SER A 30 6.47 -17.79 0.46
N HIS A 31 7.38 -17.02 1.06
CA HIS A 31 7.49 -15.58 0.78
C HIS A 31 7.74 -15.27 -0.71
N ASP A 32 8.33 -16.20 -1.45
CA ASP A 32 8.60 -16.06 -2.88
C ASP A 32 7.34 -16.23 -3.73
N GLU A 33 6.40 -17.09 -3.31
CA GLU A 33 5.11 -17.24 -3.96
C GLU A 33 4.25 -15.98 -3.77
N THR A 34 4.22 -15.41 -2.57
CA THR A 34 3.55 -14.13 -2.32
C THR A 34 4.19 -13.00 -3.14
N ALA A 35 5.52 -13.02 -3.29
CA ALA A 35 6.22 -12.03 -4.10
C ALA A 35 5.81 -12.15 -5.57
N LEU A 36 5.75 -13.39 -6.08
CA LEU A 36 5.31 -13.67 -7.43
C LEU A 36 3.87 -13.17 -7.67
N ARG A 37 2.96 -13.26 -6.69
CA ARG A 37 1.59 -12.71 -6.82
C ARG A 37 1.59 -11.20 -7.05
N VAL A 38 2.34 -10.44 -6.24
CA VAL A 38 2.46 -8.98 -6.42
C VAL A 38 3.03 -8.66 -7.80
N LEU A 39 4.02 -9.43 -8.25
CA LEU A 39 4.66 -9.26 -9.56
C LEU A 39 3.69 -9.56 -10.72
N VAL A 40 2.94 -10.67 -10.64
CA VAL A 40 1.97 -11.07 -11.66
C VAL A 40 0.90 -10.01 -11.79
N LEU A 41 0.33 -9.54 -10.68
CA LEU A 41 -0.66 -8.47 -10.71
C LEU A 41 -0.07 -7.18 -11.30
N GLY A 42 1.15 -6.80 -10.88
CA GLY A 42 1.80 -5.59 -11.40
C GLY A 42 2.11 -5.67 -12.89
N ARG A 43 2.53 -6.83 -13.40
CA ARG A 43 2.71 -7.05 -14.84
C ARG A 43 1.38 -6.92 -15.59
N ASP A 44 0.37 -7.64 -15.12
CA ASP A 44 -0.90 -7.78 -15.84
C ASP A 44 -1.72 -6.47 -15.82
N LYS A 45 -1.64 -5.68 -14.74
CA LYS A 45 -2.40 -4.41 -14.62
C LYS A 45 -1.61 -3.15 -14.92
N TYR A 46 -0.32 -3.12 -14.60
CA TYR A 46 0.49 -1.89 -14.64
C TYR A 46 1.58 -1.93 -15.70
N GLY A 47 1.60 -2.95 -16.56
CA GLY A 47 2.56 -3.06 -17.66
C GLY A 47 4.00 -3.17 -17.19
N ALA A 48 4.24 -3.73 -16.00
CA ALA A 48 5.58 -3.91 -15.46
C ALA A 48 6.36 -4.94 -16.31
N GLU A 49 7.07 -4.47 -17.33
CA GLU A 49 8.04 -5.28 -18.06
C GLU A 49 9.25 -5.57 -17.15
N ARG A 50 9.77 -6.80 -17.26
CA ARG A 50 10.77 -7.39 -16.37
C ARG A 50 12.06 -6.56 -16.27
N GLU A 51 12.10 -5.57 -15.40
CA GLU A 51 13.32 -5.34 -14.63
C GLU A 51 13.49 -6.52 -13.67
N THR A 52 14.71 -7.01 -13.52
CA THR A 52 15.07 -8.24 -12.81
C THR A 52 14.64 -8.21 -11.32
N LEU A 53 13.37 -8.57 -11.07
CA LEU A 53 12.81 -8.81 -9.73
C LEU A 53 12.91 -10.30 -9.34
N LYS A 54 13.38 -11.15 -10.27
CA LYS A 54 13.71 -12.57 -10.02
C LYS A 54 14.76 -12.64 -8.91
N GLY A 55 14.40 -13.19 -7.75
CA GLY A 55 15.26 -13.27 -6.56
C GLY A 55 15.15 -12.12 -5.56
N LYS A 56 14.18 -11.19 -5.72
CA LYS A 56 13.86 -10.23 -4.66
C LYS A 56 12.81 -10.81 -3.72
N HIS A 57 13.20 -11.05 -2.46
CA HIS A 57 12.31 -11.56 -1.43
C HIS A 57 11.45 -10.43 -0.85
N LEU A 58 10.13 -10.67 -0.71
CA LEU A 58 9.20 -9.73 -0.09
C LEU A 58 9.61 -9.35 1.35
N ARG A 59 10.21 -10.27 2.09
CA ARG A 59 10.76 -9.99 3.43
C ARG A 59 11.75 -8.82 3.38
N SER A 60 12.58 -8.73 2.35
CA SER A 60 13.50 -7.62 2.16
C SER A 60 12.79 -6.31 1.76
N TRP A 61 11.58 -6.39 1.20
CA TRP A 61 10.77 -5.21 0.90
C TRP A 61 10.08 -4.69 2.16
N ASP A 62 9.59 -5.59 3.00
CA ASP A 62 9.03 -5.29 4.32
C ASP A 62 10.07 -4.66 5.25
N GLU A 63 11.26 -5.25 5.32
CA GLU A 63 12.40 -4.75 6.11
C GLU A 63 13.03 -3.47 5.53
N GLY A 64 12.59 -3.01 4.35
CA GLY A 64 13.13 -1.81 3.69
C GLY A 64 14.58 -1.96 3.21
N THR A 65 15.06 -3.19 3.07
CA THR A 65 16.44 -3.51 2.66
C THR A 65 16.62 -3.53 1.14
N ARG A 66 15.55 -3.24 0.37
CA ARG A 66 15.57 -3.13 -1.10
C ARG A 66 14.73 -1.95 -1.59
N ILE A 67 15.14 -1.38 -2.71
CA ILE A 67 14.34 -0.40 -3.46
C ILE A 67 13.15 -1.11 -4.10
N VAL A 68 11.94 -0.66 -3.74
CA VAL A 68 10.67 -1.18 -4.22
C VAL A 68 10.07 -0.20 -5.25
N PRO A 69 9.73 -0.64 -6.47
CA PRO A 69 9.08 0.22 -7.46
C PRO A 69 7.70 0.72 -6.96
N LYS A 70 7.33 1.95 -7.34
CA LYS A 70 6.04 2.56 -6.92
C LYS A 70 4.81 1.69 -7.26
N TRP A 71 4.78 1.10 -8.46
CA TRP A 71 3.68 0.22 -8.89
C TRP A 71 3.52 -1.01 -8.00
N ALA A 72 4.58 -1.48 -7.35
CA ALA A 72 4.53 -2.66 -6.50
C ALA A 72 3.75 -2.39 -5.20
N TYR A 73 3.78 -1.14 -4.70
CA TYR A 73 2.94 -0.73 -3.58
C TYR A 73 1.45 -0.71 -3.96
N SER A 74 1.11 -0.24 -5.16
CA SER A 74 -0.28 -0.27 -5.66
C SER A 74 -0.77 -1.70 -5.90
N ALA A 75 0.08 -2.59 -6.42
CA ALA A 75 -0.24 -4.01 -6.57
C ALA A 75 -0.41 -4.70 -5.20
N ALA A 76 0.48 -4.40 -4.25
CA ALA A 76 0.37 -4.93 -2.89
C ALA A 76 -0.89 -4.46 -2.17
N LEU A 77 -1.24 -3.18 -2.30
CA LEU A 77 -2.49 -2.63 -1.76
C LEU A 77 -3.70 -3.37 -2.32
N GLU A 78 -3.76 -3.62 -3.62
CA GLU A 78 -4.89 -4.34 -4.21
C GLU A 78 -5.02 -5.76 -3.63
N LEU A 79 -3.92 -6.51 -3.55
CA LEU A 79 -3.93 -7.84 -2.94
C LEU A 79 -4.33 -7.78 -1.45
N CYS A 80 -3.86 -6.77 -0.72
CA CYS A 80 -4.27 -6.51 0.65
C CYS A 80 -5.78 -6.33 0.76
N LEU A 81 -6.37 -5.48 -0.08
CA LEU A 81 -7.81 -5.21 -0.07
C LEU A 81 -8.62 -6.47 -0.44
N GLN A 82 -8.17 -7.25 -1.42
CA GLN A 82 -8.77 -8.55 -1.76
C GLN A 82 -8.70 -9.56 -0.61
N ALA A 83 -7.62 -9.50 0.18
CA ALA A 83 -7.41 -10.31 1.38
C ALA A 83 -8.07 -9.72 2.65
N GLY A 84 -8.87 -8.66 2.51
CA GLY A 84 -9.65 -8.07 3.61
C GLY A 84 -8.87 -7.14 4.54
N PHE A 85 -7.74 -6.61 4.08
CA PHE A 85 -6.98 -5.59 4.82
C PHE A 85 -7.85 -4.36 5.12
N LYS A 86 -7.72 -3.85 6.34
CA LYS A 86 -8.29 -2.57 6.77
C LYS A 86 -7.18 -1.78 7.48
N PRO A 87 -7.00 -0.49 7.15
CA PRO A 87 -6.00 0.32 7.83
C PRO A 87 -6.35 0.43 9.32
N ALA A 88 -5.35 0.22 10.18
CA ALA A 88 -5.57 0.23 11.63
C ALA A 88 -5.60 1.65 12.23
N ASP A 89 -4.97 2.60 11.55
CA ASP A 89 -4.75 3.98 12.01
C ASP A 89 -4.78 4.95 10.82
N GLU A 90 -4.67 6.25 11.09
CA GLU A 90 -4.68 7.32 10.10
C GLU A 90 -3.47 7.28 9.17
N ASP A 91 -2.29 6.91 9.68
CA ASP A 91 -1.06 6.81 8.88
C ASP A 91 -1.18 5.72 7.82
N GLN A 92 -1.76 4.57 8.16
CA GLN A 92 -2.04 3.49 7.22
C GLN A 92 -3.13 3.89 6.21
N ALA A 93 -4.12 4.65 6.63
CA ALA A 93 -5.13 5.19 5.72
C ALA A 93 -4.51 6.15 4.69
N ILE A 94 -3.59 7.02 5.11
CA ILE A 94 -2.81 7.89 4.23
C ILE A 94 -1.90 7.07 3.30
N ALA A 95 -1.26 6.00 3.79
CA ALA A 95 -0.47 5.11 2.95
C ALA A 95 -1.31 4.42 1.87
N CYS A 96 -2.53 3.97 2.21
CA CYS A 96 -3.52 3.45 1.26
C CYS A 96 -3.86 4.52 0.21
N TRP A 97 -4.13 5.76 0.64
CA TRP A 97 -4.45 6.86 -0.27
C TRP A 97 -3.33 7.12 -1.27
N LYS A 98 -2.09 7.29 -0.78
CA LYS A 98 -0.90 7.51 -1.64
C LYS A 98 -0.74 6.40 -2.67
N SER A 99 -0.83 5.15 -2.22
CA SER A 99 -0.62 3.98 -3.08
C SER A 99 -1.77 3.73 -4.06
N TRP A 100 -3.00 4.04 -3.68
CA TRP A 100 -4.17 3.98 -4.54
C TRP A 100 -4.13 5.08 -5.61
N ARG A 101 -3.82 6.33 -5.21
CA ARG A 101 -3.80 7.49 -6.11
C ARG A 101 -2.77 7.37 -7.21
N LEU A 102 -1.61 6.76 -6.93
CA LEU A 102 -0.50 6.62 -7.89
C LEU A 102 -0.92 5.97 -9.22
N ILE A 103 -1.92 5.10 -9.21
CA ILE A 103 -2.36 4.41 -10.43
C ILE A 103 -3.87 4.57 -10.69
N GLN A 104 -4.71 4.42 -9.66
CA GLN A 104 -6.17 4.48 -9.81
C GLN A 104 -6.68 5.93 -9.79
N GLY A 105 -6.14 6.75 -8.89
CA GLY A 105 -6.56 8.14 -8.73
C GLY A 105 -6.02 9.09 -9.81
N ALA A 106 -4.88 8.77 -10.44
CA ALA A 106 -4.23 9.62 -11.43
C ALA A 106 -5.12 9.96 -12.65
N LEU A 107 -6.13 9.14 -12.93
CA LEU A 107 -7.06 9.33 -14.05
C LEU A 107 -8.34 10.09 -13.67
N LEU A 108 -8.57 10.36 -12.38
CA LEU A 108 -9.77 11.02 -11.88
C LEU A 108 -9.48 12.48 -11.50
N PRO A 109 -10.44 13.40 -11.69
CA PRO A 109 -10.38 14.74 -11.10
C PRO A 109 -10.23 14.67 -9.57
N THR A 110 -9.49 15.60 -8.97
CA THR A 110 -9.14 15.56 -7.53
C THR A 110 -10.36 15.39 -6.61
N ASP A 111 -11.47 16.06 -6.91
CA ASP A 111 -12.69 16.00 -6.10
C ASP A 111 -13.40 14.64 -6.19
N GLN A 112 -13.15 13.87 -7.25
CA GLN A 112 -13.69 12.51 -7.42
C GLN A 112 -12.78 11.43 -6.84
N GLN A 113 -11.48 11.73 -6.65
CA GLN A 113 -10.52 10.76 -6.12
C GLN A 113 -10.87 10.34 -4.68
N LEU A 114 -11.22 11.28 -3.79
CA LEU A 114 -11.56 10.97 -2.40
C LEU A 114 -12.84 10.13 -2.28
N LEU A 115 -13.83 10.41 -3.12
CA LEU A 115 -15.07 9.62 -3.16
C LEU A 115 -14.79 8.19 -3.61
N ALA A 116 -14.08 8.02 -4.73
CA ALA A 116 -13.72 6.69 -5.24
C ALA A 116 -12.83 5.90 -4.25
N PHE A 117 -11.89 6.59 -3.58
CA PHE A 117 -11.04 5.97 -2.58
C PHE A 117 -11.82 5.47 -1.36
N SER A 118 -12.75 6.27 -0.82
CA SER A 118 -13.58 5.88 0.32
C SER A 118 -14.55 4.73 0.01
N GLN A 119 -14.86 4.49 -1.27
CA GLN A 119 -15.60 3.30 -1.72
C GLN A 119 -14.70 2.07 -1.87
N ALA A 120 -13.44 2.27 -2.27
CA ALA A 120 -12.48 1.19 -2.48
C ALA A 120 -11.84 0.69 -1.17
N VAL A 121 -11.67 1.56 -0.19
CA VAL A 121 -11.02 1.26 1.10
C VAL A 121 -12.00 1.55 2.23
N SER A 122 -12.27 0.55 3.06
CA SER A 122 -13.09 0.74 4.26
C SER A 122 -12.35 1.57 5.30
N LEU A 123 -12.84 2.78 5.56
CA LEU A 123 -12.24 3.74 6.49
C LEU A 123 -13.23 4.13 7.59
N THR A 124 -12.71 4.49 8.76
CA THR A 124 -13.47 5.19 9.80
C THR A 124 -13.62 6.67 9.46
N SER A 125 -14.55 7.37 10.13
CA SER A 125 -14.72 8.82 9.96
C SER A 125 -13.46 9.63 10.28
N GLU A 126 -12.66 9.18 11.24
CA GLU A 126 -11.38 9.83 11.61
C GLU A 126 -10.34 9.65 10.52
N GLN A 127 -10.20 8.43 9.98
CA GLN A 127 -9.30 8.14 8.87
C GLN A 127 -9.67 8.91 7.60
N VAL A 128 -10.97 9.06 7.30
CA VAL A 128 -11.42 9.88 6.16
C VAL A 128 -10.98 11.33 6.33
N ARG A 129 -11.15 11.92 7.52
CA ARG A 129 -10.70 13.30 7.79
C ARG A 129 -9.19 13.44 7.65
N ALA A 130 -8.41 12.48 8.14
CA ALA A 130 -6.96 12.50 8.03
C ALA A 130 -6.49 12.44 6.57
N VAL A 131 -7.08 11.56 5.77
CA VAL A 131 -6.80 11.44 4.34
C VAL A 131 -7.19 12.71 3.60
N GLN A 132 -8.34 13.32 3.93
CA GLN A 132 -8.78 14.56 3.31
C GLN A 132 -7.85 15.74 3.65
N SER A 133 -7.46 15.89 4.92
CA SER A 133 -6.49 16.92 5.34
C SER A 133 -5.17 16.77 4.58
N TYR A 134 -4.64 15.54 4.51
CA TYR A 134 -3.42 15.24 3.75
C TYR A 134 -3.57 15.59 2.26
N ALA A 135 -4.70 15.24 1.64
CA ALA A 135 -4.94 15.50 0.23
C ALA A 135 -5.07 16.99 -0.09
N ASP A 136 -5.65 17.79 0.81
CA ASP A 136 -5.77 19.24 0.64
C ASP A 136 -4.44 19.97 0.88
N GLU A 137 -3.55 19.45 1.74
CA GLU A 137 -2.19 19.96 1.92
C GLU A 137 -1.26 19.68 0.72
N GLU A 138 -1.55 18.64 -0.08
CA GLU A 138 -0.79 18.31 -1.30
C GLU A 138 -1.24 19.07 -2.57
N LYS A 139 -2.32 19.86 -2.51
CA LYS A 139 -2.82 20.69 -3.64
C LYS A 139 -1.98 21.95 -3.82
#